data_AF-A0A3C1HU61-F1
#
_entry.id   AF-A0A3C1HU61-F1
#
_cell.length_a   1.000
_cell.length_b   1.000
_cell.length_c   1.000
_cell.angle_alpha   90.00
_cell.angle_beta   90.00
_cell.angle_gamma   90.00
#
_symmetry.space_group_name_H-M   'P 1'
#
loop_
_entity.id
_entity.type
_entity.pdbx_description
1 polymer ?
#
loop_
_entity_poly.entity_id
_entity_poly.type
_entity_poly.pdbx_seq_one_letter_code
_entity_poly.pdbx_strand_id
1 'polypeptide(L)'
;MKKFLFTSTFLTALFLTALVPATPLHAQTLPEFKEGKAYVFDASAIAGKAKDSIKTKNLSSAKNFEVTVYGYKNDQWEKVATGFLRQTGDSDSLKRIKKIKSFQYLAVTTNADKEFNYVTSKRHDDLYIYFMDKTSVSEERVNAAPSFDISKVKGKFKDNIKIESRANFDDPCSFFIYGCKEENGRYELLTCLALKDGFDTDSSDESYSGSKLSSYGYIKILPASQKEFTYSLSKSHNDLIIQIQ
;
A
#
# COMPACT_ATOMS: atom_id res chain seq x y z
N MET A 1 23.36 1.58 -78.61
CA MET A 1 23.46 0.11 -78.55
C MET A 1 23.74 -0.32 -77.13
N LYS A 2 23.14 -1.46 -76.73
CA LYS A 2 23.25 -2.19 -75.45
C LYS A 2 22.39 -1.70 -74.27
N LYS A 3 21.22 -2.35 -74.21
CA LYS A 3 20.33 -2.55 -73.05
C LYS A 3 21.10 -3.18 -71.88
N PHE A 4 20.76 -2.82 -70.65
CA PHE A 4 20.83 -3.73 -69.51
C PHE A 4 19.56 -3.55 -68.67
N LEU A 5 18.71 -4.60 -68.69
CA LEU A 5 17.64 -4.81 -67.73
C LEU A 5 18.28 -5.35 -66.45
N PHE A 6 17.93 -4.77 -65.30
CA PHE A 6 18.00 -5.47 -64.02
C PHE A 6 16.58 -5.53 -63.45
N THR A 7 15.98 -6.71 -63.57
CA THR A 7 14.77 -7.11 -62.86
C THR A 7 15.15 -7.44 -61.42
N SER A 8 14.73 -6.62 -60.46
CA SER A 8 14.79 -6.96 -59.03
C SER A 8 13.43 -7.48 -58.59
N THR A 9 13.33 -8.80 -58.46
CA THR A 9 12.18 -9.51 -57.91
C THR A 9 12.14 -9.27 -56.39
N PHE A 10 11.19 -8.49 -55.90
CA PHE A 10 10.93 -8.39 -54.45
C PHE A 10 10.12 -9.61 -54.00
N LEU A 11 10.73 -10.41 -53.13
CA LEU A 11 10.11 -11.55 -52.47
C LEU A 11 9.28 -11.02 -51.29
N THR A 12 7.95 -10.95 -51.42
CA THR A 12 7.04 -10.68 -50.30
C THR A 12 6.98 -11.90 -49.39
N ALA A 13 7.64 -11.84 -48.23
CA ALA A 13 7.46 -12.80 -47.16
C ALA A 13 6.12 -12.55 -46.44
N LEU A 14 5.18 -13.46 -46.63
CA LEU A 14 3.90 -13.49 -45.94
C LEU A 14 4.15 -14.00 -44.51
N PHE A 15 4.23 -13.09 -43.52
CA PHE A 15 4.25 -13.49 -42.11
C PHE A 15 2.84 -13.88 -41.66
N LEU A 16 2.57 -15.18 -41.60
CA LEU A 16 1.43 -15.72 -40.85
C LEU A 16 1.71 -15.52 -39.35
N THR A 17 1.17 -14.46 -38.75
CA THR A 17 1.10 -14.38 -37.29
C THR A 17 -0.04 -15.26 -36.81
N ALA A 18 0.31 -16.38 -36.17
CA ALA A 18 -0.66 -17.21 -35.46
C ALA A 18 -1.32 -16.37 -34.36
N LEU A 19 -2.63 -16.17 -34.47
CA LEU A 19 -3.46 -15.57 -33.43
C LEU A 19 -3.54 -16.58 -32.28
N VAL A 20 -2.72 -16.40 -31.24
CA VAL A 20 -2.87 -17.18 -30.01
C VAL A 20 -4.11 -16.62 -29.30
N PRO A 21 -5.20 -17.40 -29.13
CA PRO A 21 -6.34 -16.92 -28.39
C PRO A 21 -5.91 -16.69 -26.93
N ALA A 22 -6.08 -15.47 -26.46
CA ALA A 22 -5.94 -15.14 -25.05
C ALA A 22 -6.96 -15.97 -24.26
N THR A 23 -6.49 -17.01 -23.57
CA THR A 23 -7.32 -17.70 -22.57
C THR A 23 -7.73 -16.67 -21.52
N PRO A 24 -9.03 -16.45 -21.27
CA PRO A 24 -9.46 -15.56 -20.19
C PRO A 24 -8.96 -16.15 -18.88
N LEU A 25 -8.10 -15.38 -18.20
CA LEU A 25 -7.74 -15.62 -16.82
C LEU A 25 -9.05 -15.62 -16.02
N HIS A 26 -9.48 -16.79 -15.52
CA HIS A 26 -10.64 -16.85 -14.64
C HIS A 26 -10.37 -15.93 -13.44
N ALA A 27 -11.10 -14.82 -13.35
CA ALA A 27 -11.13 -14.01 -12.15
C ALA A 27 -11.75 -14.88 -11.06
N GLN A 28 -10.92 -15.46 -10.20
CA GLN A 28 -11.38 -16.28 -9.09
C GLN A 28 -12.29 -15.42 -8.21
N THR A 29 -13.58 -15.76 -8.17
CA THR A 29 -14.55 -15.04 -7.35
C THR A 29 -14.22 -15.28 -5.88
N LEU A 30 -14.06 -14.21 -5.10
CA LEU A 30 -13.80 -14.32 -3.67
C LEU A 30 -15.00 -15.00 -2.97
N PRO A 31 -14.77 -15.83 -1.94
CA PRO A 31 -15.87 -16.42 -1.18
C PRO A 31 -16.76 -15.33 -0.57
N GLU A 32 -18.06 -15.53 -0.61
CA GLU A 32 -19.03 -14.58 -0.06
C GLU A 32 -19.01 -14.60 1.48
N PHE A 33 -18.97 -13.42 2.11
CA PHE A 33 -19.11 -13.27 3.55
C PHE A 33 -20.53 -12.78 3.88
N LYS A 34 -21.40 -13.69 4.36
CA LYS A 34 -22.85 -13.43 4.52
C LYS A 34 -23.22 -12.77 5.85
N GLU A 35 -22.31 -12.73 6.82
CA GLU A 35 -22.60 -12.30 8.20
C GLU A 35 -22.56 -10.76 8.39
N GLY A 36 -22.35 -9.99 7.31
CA GLY A 36 -22.39 -8.53 7.34
C GLY A 36 -21.43 -7.87 6.36
N LYS A 37 -21.15 -6.58 6.57
CA LYS A 37 -20.15 -5.85 5.79
C LYS A 37 -18.75 -6.33 6.18
N ALA A 38 -18.02 -6.86 5.20
CA ALA A 38 -16.64 -7.29 5.39
C ALA A 38 -15.78 -6.89 4.21
N TYR A 39 -14.51 -6.58 4.49
CA TYR A 39 -13.48 -6.54 3.46
C TYR A 39 -12.90 -7.94 3.28
N VAL A 40 -13.22 -8.57 2.15
CA VAL A 40 -12.75 -9.91 1.78
C VAL A 40 -11.59 -9.80 0.82
N PHE A 41 -10.51 -10.56 1.04
CA PHE A 41 -9.35 -10.59 0.15
C PHE A 41 -8.68 -11.97 0.14
N ASP A 42 -7.97 -12.24 -0.94
CA ASP A 42 -7.07 -13.39 -1.04
C ASP A 42 -5.70 -13.04 -0.42
N ALA A 43 -5.36 -13.69 0.69
CA ALA A 43 -4.09 -13.50 1.38
C ALA A 43 -2.89 -13.99 0.55
N SER A 44 -3.11 -14.82 -0.48
CA SER A 44 -2.08 -15.23 -1.43
C SER A 44 -1.77 -14.17 -2.50
N ALA A 45 -2.68 -13.20 -2.70
CA ALA A 45 -2.43 -12.05 -3.59
C ALA A 45 -1.50 -11.00 -2.96
N ILE A 46 -1.27 -11.08 -1.65
CA ILE A 46 -0.29 -10.24 -0.95
C ILE A 46 1.12 -10.77 -1.28
N ALA A 47 2.01 -9.87 -1.72
CA ALA A 47 3.36 -10.25 -2.09
C ALA A 47 4.09 -10.94 -0.92
N GLY A 48 4.37 -12.23 -1.09
CA GLY A 48 4.89 -13.10 -0.05
C GLY A 48 3.80 -13.63 0.89
N LYS A 49 3.91 -14.90 1.29
CA LYS A 49 2.92 -15.53 2.18
C LYS A 49 3.09 -15.06 3.61
N ALA A 50 2.13 -14.31 4.16
CA ALA A 50 2.08 -14.01 5.60
C ALA A 50 1.78 -15.30 6.37
N LYS A 51 2.49 -15.52 7.48
CA LYS A 51 2.45 -16.80 8.22
C LYS A 51 2.19 -16.65 9.70
N ASP A 52 2.43 -15.48 10.25
CA ASP A 52 2.47 -15.27 11.68
C ASP A 52 1.30 -14.42 12.18
N SER A 53 1.55 -13.19 12.64
CA SER A 53 0.55 -12.37 13.32
C SER A 53 -0.26 -11.53 12.35
N ILE A 54 -1.41 -11.05 12.83
CA ILE A 54 -2.16 -10.00 12.14
C ILE A 54 -1.96 -8.74 12.96
N LYS A 55 -1.43 -7.72 12.31
CA LYS A 55 -1.26 -6.38 12.86
C LYS A 55 -2.19 -5.43 12.14
N THR A 56 -2.75 -4.50 12.88
CA THR A 56 -3.65 -3.48 12.35
C THR A 56 -3.11 -2.12 12.64
N LYS A 57 -3.41 -1.15 11.77
CA LYS A 57 -3.10 0.26 12.00
C LYS A 57 -4.27 1.13 11.57
N ASN A 58 -4.69 2.01 12.47
CA ASN A 58 -5.74 2.96 12.19
C ASN A 58 -5.15 4.21 11.52
N LEU A 59 -5.43 4.40 10.24
CA LEU A 59 -5.11 5.64 9.50
C LEU A 59 -6.36 6.49 9.25
N SER A 60 -7.50 6.07 9.79
CA SER A 60 -8.80 6.69 9.61
C SER A 60 -9.07 7.67 10.75
N SER A 61 -10.13 8.47 10.61
CA SER A 61 -10.63 9.32 11.69
C SER A 61 -11.48 8.55 12.73
N ALA A 62 -11.77 7.26 12.49
CA ALA A 62 -12.60 6.47 13.39
C ALA A 62 -11.89 6.21 14.71
N LYS A 63 -12.67 6.15 15.79
CA LYS A 63 -12.18 5.93 17.15
C LYS A 63 -12.92 4.76 17.78
N ASN A 64 -12.26 4.08 18.71
CA ASN A 64 -12.85 3.07 19.59
C ASN A 64 -13.62 1.97 18.86
N PHE A 65 -12.97 1.28 17.91
CA PHE A 65 -13.61 0.18 17.19
C PHE A 65 -12.85 -1.14 17.36
N GLU A 66 -13.63 -2.22 17.41
CA GLU A 66 -13.15 -3.59 17.39
C GLU A 66 -12.94 -4.04 15.94
N VAL A 67 -11.86 -4.79 15.73
CA VAL A 67 -11.55 -5.49 14.50
C VAL A 67 -11.69 -6.98 14.76
N THR A 68 -12.42 -7.68 13.89
CA THR A 68 -12.43 -9.14 13.85
C THR A 68 -11.98 -9.61 12.47
N VAL A 69 -11.09 -10.59 12.44
CA VAL A 69 -10.65 -11.26 11.21
C VAL A 69 -11.17 -12.69 11.20
N TYR A 70 -11.77 -13.07 10.09
CA TYR A 70 -12.21 -14.42 9.77
C TYR A 70 -11.35 -15.02 8.66
N GLY A 71 -11.18 -16.33 8.66
CA GLY A 71 -10.50 -17.08 7.62
C GLY A 71 -11.43 -18.12 7.01
N TYR A 72 -11.39 -18.24 5.69
CA TYR A 72 -12.22 -19.19 4.95
C TYR A 72 -11.53 -20.54 4.82
N LYS A 73 -12.20 -21.61 5.27
CA LYS A 73 -11.72 -22.99 5.16
C LYS A 73 -12.90 -23.95 5.16
N ASN A 74 -12.84 -25.01 4.34
CA ASN A 74 -13.88 -26.04 4.25
C ASN A 74 -15.29 -25.45 4.06
N ASP A 75 -15.39 -24.49 3.14
CA ASP A 75 -16.61 -23.75 2.82
C ASP A 75 -17.24 -22.94 3.96
N GLN A 76 -16.47 -22.66 5.02
CA GLN A 76 -16.93 -21.92 6.20
C GLN A 76 -15.97 -20.79 6.60
N TRP A 77 -16.54 -19.73 7.17
CA TRP A 77 -15.79 -18.64 7.80
C TRP A 77 -15.55 -18.94 9.27
N GLU A 78 -14.29 -18.87 9.69
CA GLU A 78 -13.90 -19.14 11.07
C GLU A 78 -13.21 -17.92 11.66
N LYS A 79 -13.53 -17.54 12.90
CA LYS A 79 -12.83 -16.45 13.58
C LYS A 79 -11.34 -16.78 13.77
N VAL A 80 -10.47 -15.88 13.32
CA VAL A 80 -9.00 -16.05 13.32
C VAL A 80 -8.32 -15.15 14.35
N ALA A 81 -8.75 -13.89 14.46
CA ALA A 81 -8.17 -12.95 15.42
C ALA A 81 -9.13 -11.80 15.73
N THR A 82 -8.94 -11.14 16.87
CA THR A 82 -9.65 -9.92 17.26
C THR A 82 -8.71 -8.90 17.88
N GLY A 83 -9.09 -7.63 17.86
CA GLY A 83 -8.34 -6.55 18.51
C GLY A 83 -9.12 -5.25 18.49
N PHE A 84 -8.50 -4.18 19.00
CA PHE A 84 -9.20 -2.92 19.22
C PHE A 84 -8.30 -1.74 18.87
N LEU A 85 -8.85 -0.79 18.10
CA LEU A 85 -8.16 0.43 17.72
C LEU A 85 -8.86 1.64 18.37
N ARG A 86 -8.10 2.40 19.15
CA ARG A 86 -8.62 3.51 19.97
C ARG A 86 -8.77 4.80 19.17
N GLN A 87 -7.76 5.13 18.37
CA GLN A 87 -7.68 6.41 17.66
C GLN A 87 -6.78 6.32 16.43
N THR A 88 -6.72 7.38 15.63
CA THR A 88 -5.79 7.51 14.49
C THR A 88 -4.34 7.35 14.96
N GLY A 89 -3.53 6.67 14.16
CA GLY A 89 -2.15 6.29 14.49
C GLY A 89 -2.04 5.13 15.48
N ASP A 90 -3.14 4.64 16.04
CA ASP A 90 -3.11 3.45 16.88
C ASP A 90 -2.79 2.21 16.04
N SER A 91 -2.06 1.27 16.65
CA SER A 91 -1.71 0.01 16.03
C SER A 91 -1.88 -1.11 17.05
N ASP A 92 -2.41 -2.24 16.60
CA ASP A 92 -2.65 -3.39 17.47
C ASP A 92 -2.09 -4.67 16.83
N SER A 93 -1.60 -5.58 17.66
CA SER A 93 -1.29 -6.95 17.25
C SER A 93 -2.46 -7.82 17.69
N LEU A 94 -3.31 -8.18 16.74
CA LEU A 94 -4.57 -8.85 17.04
C LEU A 94 -4.32 -10.13 17.84
N LYS A 95 -5.15 -10.33 18.87
CA LYS A 95 -5.16 -11.56 19.67
C LYS A 95 -5.49 -12.73 18.78
N ARG A 96 -4.48 -13.55 18.51
CA ARG A 96 -4.59 -14.71 17.62
C ARG A 96 -5.40 -15.83 18.27
N ILE A 97 -6.39 -16.32 17.53
CA ILE A 97 -7.17 -17.52 17.85
C ILE A 97 -6.71 -18.69 16.98
N LYS A 98 -6.40 -18.43 15.70
CA LYS A 98 -5.93 -19.45 14.73
C LYS A 98 -4.73 -18.97 13.93
N LYS A 99 -3.94 -19.92 13.41
CA LYS A 99 -2.77 -19.63 12.55
C LYS A 99 -3.23 -19.16 11.16
N ILE A 100 -2.81 -17.96 10.76
CA ILE A 100 -3.24 -17.34 9.49
C ILE A 100 -2.82 -18.14 8.26
N LYS A 101 -1.65 -18.81 8.31
CA LYS A 101 -1.07 -19.56 7.19
C LYS A 101 -1.96 -20.68 6.63
N SER A 102 -3.01 -21.04 7.37
CA SER A 102 -3.98 -22.09 7.06
C SER A 102 -5.14 -21.59 6.20
N PHE A 103 -5.25 -20.29 5.95
CA PHE A 103 -6.37 -19.68 5.24
C PHE A 103 -5.87 -18.97 3.97
N GLN A 104 -6.54 -19.22 2.84
CA GLN A 104 -6.29 -18.48 1.60
C GLN A 104 -7.05 -17.16 1.61
N TYR A 105 -8.33 -17.19 1.97
CA TYR A 105 -9.16 -16.00 1.99
C TYR A 105 -9.37 -15.53 3.43
N LEU A 106 -9.32 -14.22 3.62
CA LEU A 106 -9.57 -13.56 4.88
C LEU A 106 -10.69 -12.54 4.70
N ALA A 107 -11.50 -12.36 5.74
CA ALA A 107 -12.51 -11.34 5.83
C ALA A 107 -12.27 -10.49 7.08
N VAL A 108 -12.34 -9.17 6.94
CA VAL A 108 -12.15 -8.21 8.03
C VAL A 108 -13.45 -7.49 8.27
N THR A 109 -13.93 -7.54 9.50
CA THR A 109 -15.13 -6.83 9.95
C THR A 109 -14.77 -5.86 11.06
N THR A 110 -15.52 -4.78 11.16
CA THR A 110 -15.42 -3.80 12.24
C THR A 110 -16.80 -3.46 12.78
N ASN A 111 -16.87 -3.04 14.04
CA ASN A 111 -18.08 -2.44 14.62
C ASN A 111 -18.11 -0.91 14.49
N ALA A 112 -17.20 -0.31 13.71
CA ALA A 112 -17.20 1.13 13.49
C ALA A 112 -18.43 1.58 12.68
N ASP A 113 -18.99 2.73 13.03
CA ASP A 113 -20.08 3.39 12.30
C ASP A 113 -19.58 4.09 11.02
N LYS A 114 -18.51 3.59 10.40
CA LYS A 114 -17.87 4.17 9.21
C LYS A 114 -17.35 3.07 8.30
N GLU A 115 -17.46 3.31 6.99
CA GLU A 115 -16.83 2.45 5.99
C GLU A 115 -15.36 2.85 5.78
N PHE A 116 -14.50 1.86 5.58
CA PHE A 116 -13.08 2.06 5.35
C PHE A 116 -12.66 1.67 3.94
N ASN A 117 -11.58 2.30 3.47
CA ASN A 117 -10.69 1.69 2.49
C ASN A 117 -9.62 0.89 3.24
N TYR A 118 -9.16 -0.19 2.61
CA TYR A 118 -8.19 -1.10 3.21
C TYR A 118 -6.94 -1.20 2.34
N VAL A 119 -5.79 -1.23 3.00
CA VAL A 119 -4.53 -1.70 2.39
C VAL A 119 -4.08 -2.89 3.20
N THR A 120 -3.66 -3.94 2.49
CA THR A 120 -3.06 -5.12 3.11
C THR A 120 -1.65 -5.29 2.60
N SER A 121 -0.75 -5.69 3.48
CA SER A 121 0.64 -5.94 3.14
C SER A 121 1.23 -6.99 4.06
N LYS A 122 2.32 -7.61 3.65
CA LYS A 122 3.13 -8.46 4.50
C LYS A 122 4.35 -7.67 4.95
N ARG A 123 4.68 -7.76 6.25
CA ARG A 123 5.99 -7.34 6.76
C ARG A 123 6.62 -8.44 7.57
N HIS A 124 7.86 -8.78 7.23
CA HIS A 124 8.47 -10.05 7.69
C HIS A 124 7.49 -11.22 7.48
N ASP A 125 7.01 -11.88 8.53
CA ASP A 125 6.00 -12.95 8.44
C ASP A 125 4.59 -12.53 8.88
N ASP A 126 4.40 -11.26 9.25
CA ASP A 126 3.13 -10.71 9.73
C ASP A 126 2.29 -10.12 8.59
N LEU A 127 0.98 -10.27 8.71
CA LEU A 127 -0.01 -9.58 7.89
C LEU A 127 -0.35 -8.24 8.53
N TYR A 128 -0.22 -7.15 7.78
CA TYR A 128 -0.65 -5.82 8.18
C TYR A 128 -1.93 -5.41 7.45
N ILE A 129 -2.90 -4.88 8.18
CA ILE A 129 -4.17 -4.35 7.67
C ILE A 129 -4.32 -2.90 8.11
N TYR A 130 -4.39 -1.99 7.14
CA TYR A 130 -4.52 -0.55 7.38
C TYR A 130 -5.95 -0.11 7.12
N PHE A 131 -6.53 0.62 8.07
CA PHE A 131 -7.88 1.15 7.98
C PHE A 131 -7.80 2.63 7.60
N MET A 132 -8.36 3.02 6.47
CA MET A 132 -8.30 4.38 5.95
C MET A 132 -9.70 4.92 5.70
N ASP A 133 -9.86 6.24 5.75
CA ASP A 133 -11.10 6.86 5.34
C ASP A 133 -11.37 6.62 3.84
N LYS A 134 -12.64 6.46 3.45
CA LYS A 134 -13.04 6.20 2.06
C LYS A 134 -12.57 7.29 1.08
N THR A 135 -12.38 8.52 1.56
CA THR A 135 -12.00 9.72 0.80
C THR A 135 -10.51 10.04 0.86
N SER A 136 -9.68 9.12 1.39
CA SER A 136 -8.33 9.44 1.87
C SER A 136 -7.40 10.05 0.84
N VAL A 137 -7.27 9.50 -0.39
CA VAL A 137 -6.45 10.08 -1.47
C VAL A 137 -6.95 9.63 -2.85
N SER A 138 -7.27 10.57 -3.75
CA SER A 138 -7.59 10.28 -5.16
C SER A 138 -6.33 10.29 -6.03
N GLU A 139 -6.37 9.62 -7.19
CA GLU A 139 -5.28 9.67 -8.18
C GLU A 139 -4.96 11.09 -8.64
N GLU A 140 -5.99 11.93 -8.79
CA GLU A 140 -5.84 13.36 -9.10
C GLU A 140 -5.03 14.09 -8.01
N ARG A 141 -5.31 13.84 -6.73
CA ARG A 141 -4.52 14.41 -5.62
C ARG A 141 -3.07 13.94 -5.68
N VAL A 142 -2.82 12.66 -5.97
CA VAL A 142 -1.45 12.14 -6.15
C VAL A 142 -0.76 12.87 -7.31
N ASN A 143 -1.44 13.07 -8.44
CA ASN A 143 -0.86 13.74 -9.60
C ASN A 143 -0.53 15.21 -9.33
N ALA A 144 -1.41 15.92 -8.63
CA ALA A 144 -1.24 17.33 -8.26
C ALA A 144 -0.20 17.56 -7.13
N ALA A 145 0.10 16.56 -6.30
CA ALA A 145 1.00 16.73 -5.16
C ALA A 145 2.45 17.04 -5.59
N PRO A 146 3.18 17.89 -4.83
CA PRO A 146 4.60 18.17 -5.09
C PRO A 146 5.45 16.89 -5.05
N SER A 147 6.32 16.75 -6.06
CA SER A 147 7.33 15.70 -6.12
C SER A 147 8.63 16.17 -5.46
N PHE A 148 9.19 15.32 -4.61
CA PHE A 148 10.49 15.53 -4.00
C PHE A 148 11.50 14.55 -4.58
N ASP A 149 12.55 15.08 -5.20
CA ASP A 149 13.70 14.31 -5.63
C ASP A 149 14.56 13.93 -4.41
N ILE A 150 14.48 12.67 -4.00
CA ILE A 150 15.19 12.17 -2.83
C ILE A 150 16.68 11.94 -3.10
N SER A 151 17.11 11.93 -4.37
CA SER A 151 18.54 11.87 -4.71
C SER A 151 19.30 13.13 -4.30
N LYS A 152 18.59 14.27 -4.16
CA LYS A 152 19.14 15.53 -3.66
C LYS A 152 19.46 15.50 -2.16
N VAL A 153 18.89 14.55 -1.42
CA VAL A 153 19.20 14.36 0.00
C VAL A 153 20.42 13.46 0.11
N LYS A 154 21.53 14.01 0.61
CA LYS A 154 22.84 13.32 0.62
C LYS A 154 22.79 11.99 1.36
N GLY A 155 22.97 10.89 0.61
CA GLY A 155 23.18 9.54 1.15
C GLY A 155 22.34 8.48 0.43
N LYS A 156 22.39 7.24 0.92
CA LYS A 156 21.49 6.16 0.48
C LYS A 156 20.54 5.83 1.64
N PHE A 157 19.25 5.71 1.32
CA PHE A 157 18.23 5.27 2.26
C PHE A 157 18.05 3.76 2.14
N LYS A 158 18.29 3.04 3.22
CA LYS A 158 18.26 1.56 3.21
C LYS A 158 17.29 0.97 4.21
N ASP A 159 16.89 1.77 5.19
CA ASP A 159 16.15 1.29 6.35
C ASP A 159 14.73 1.87 6.28
N ASN A 160 14.42 2.93 7.04
CA ASN A 160 13.04 3.38 7.21
C ASN A 160 12.70 4.65 6.41
N ILE A 161 11.40 4.84 6.17
CA ILE A 161 10.80 6.16 6.03
C ILE A 161 10.21 6.54 7.38
N LYS A 162 10.65 7.67 7.93
CA LYS A 162 10.16 8.24 9.18
C LYS A 162 9.50 9.58 8.90
N ILE A 163 8.35 9.83 9.51
CA ILE A 163 7.73 11.14 9.57
C ILE A 163 7.80 11.66 11.00
N GLU A 164 8.13 12.93 11.15
CA GLU A 164 8.18 13.59 12.46
C GLU A 164 7.60 15.00 12.34
N SER A 165 6.83 15.40 13.36
CA SER A 165 6.35 16.77 13.46
C SER A 165 7.33 17.65 14.21
N ARG A 166 7.54 18.86 13.69
CA ARG A 166 8.14 19.97 14.45
C ARG A 166 7.14 21.07 14.79
N ALA A 167 5.89 20.91 14.36
CA ALA A 167 4.80 21.83 14.63
C ALA A 167 3.85 21.23 15.67
N ASN A 168 3.24 22.12 16.46
CA ASN A 168 2.08 21.74 17.24
C ASN A 168 0.88 21.65 16.29
N PHE A 169 0.14 20.54 16.35
CA PHE A 169 -1.16 20.44 15.71
C PHE A 169 -2.11 19.68 16.63
N ASP A 170 -3.36 20.12 16.63
CA ASP A 170 -4.34 19.69 17.63
C ASP A 170 -4.97 18.31 17.29
N ASP A 171 -4.89 17.89 16.02
CA ASP A 171 -5.57 16.70 15.52
C ASP A 171 -4.61 15.68 14.89
N PRO A 172 -4.79 14.37 15.19
CA PRO A 172 -4.05 13.31 14.52
C PRO A 172 -4.12 13.41 12.99
N CYS A 173 -3.00 13.16 12.33
CA CYS A 173 -2.87 13.25 10.88
C CYS A 173 -2.23 12.00 10.30
N SER A 174 -2.91 11.39 9.32
CA SER A 174 -2.35 10.30 8.51
C SER A 174 -1.72 10.84 7.24
N PHE A 175 -0.65 10.21 6.79
CA PHE A 175 0.13 10.57 5.61
C PHE A 175 0.34 9.36 4.72
N PHE A 176 0.16 9.57 3.42
CA PHE A 176 0.37 8.61 2.35
C PHE A 176 1.62 9.00 1.59
N ILE A 177 2.59 8.09 1.57
CA ILE A 177 3.88 8.34 0.94
C ILE A 177 3.94 7.48 -0.30
N TYR A 178 4.00 8.13 -1.46
CA TYR A 178 4.12 7.49 -2.75
C TYR A 178 5.54 7.65 -3.28
N GLY A 179 6.00 6.68 -4.07
CA GLY A 179 7.34 6.64 -4.61
C GLY A 179 7.31 6.41 -6.10
N CYS A 180 8.29 6.99 -6.79
CA CYS A 180 8.52 6.75 -8.20
C CYS A 180 10.03 6.60 -8.47
N LYS A 181 10.39 5.70 -9.38
CA LYS A 181 11.78 5.48 -9.79
C LYS A 181 12.30 6.59 -10.69
N GLU A 182 11.40 7.19 -11.47
CA GLU A 182 11.71 8.18 -12.51
C GLU A 182 10.80 9.41 -12.34
N GLU A 183 11.25 10.60 -12.76
CA GLU A 183 10.55 11.87 -12.50
C GLU A 183 9.09 11.88 -12.98
N ASN A 184 8.84 11.26 -14.14
CA ASN A 184 7.53 11.19 -14.79
C ASN A 184 6.95 9.78 -14.80
N GLY A 185 7.48 8.88 -13.96
CA GLY A 185 6.97 7.51 -13.87
C GLY A 185 5.66 7.43 -13.08
N ARG A 186 5.14 6.20 -12.97
CA ARG A 186 3.96 5.91 -12.17
C ARG A 186 4.31 5.88 -10.68
N TYR A 187 3.63 6.69 -9.89
CA TYR A 187 3.72 6.67 -8.44
C TYR A 187 2.99 5.46 -7.87
N GLU A 188 3.65 4.74 -6.96
CA GLU A 188 3.07 3.65 -6.19
C GLU A 188 3.10 3.98 -4.69
N LEU A 189 2.10 3.51 -3.95
CA LEU A 189 2.02 3.74 -2.51
C LEU A 189 3.16 2.97 -1.83
N LEU A 190 4.10 3.70 -1.22
CA LEU A 190 5.19 3.09 -0.47
C LEU A 190 4.73 2.70 0.92
N THR A 191 4.23 3.66 1.69
CA THR A 191 3.86 3.42 3.07
C THR A 191 2.84 4.44 3.53
N CYS A 192 2.17 4.12 4.62
CA CYS A 192 1.28 5.01 5.31
C CYS A 192 1.75 5.19 6.75
N LEU A 193 1.88 6.45 7.16
CA LEU A 193 2.28 6.83 8.50
C LEU A 193 1.17 7.70 9.12
N ALA A 194 1.13 7.79 10.44
CA ALA A 194 0.19 8.62 11.14
C ALA A 194 0.83 9.19 12.40
N LEU A 195 0.61 10.47 12.62
CA LEU A 195 1.02 11.19 13.80
C LEU A 195 -0.21 11.43 14.67
N LYS A 196 -0.12 11.15 15.96
CA LYS A 196 -1.20 11.25 16.93
C LYS A 196 -1.39 12.69 17.40
N ASP A 197 -0.31 13.44 17.53
CA ASP A 197 -0.29 14.82 18.01
C ASP A 197 0.97 15.56 17.52
N GLY A 198 1.06 16.85 17.88
CA GLY A 198 2.25 17.65 17.65
C GLY A 198 3.49 17.04 18.32
N PHE A 199 4.65 17.20 17.69
CA PHE A 199 5.93 16.62 18.12
C PHE A 199 5.97 15.08 18.17
N ASP A 200 4.99 14.40 17.56
CA ASP A 200 5.00 12.95 17.41
C ASP A 200 5.93 12.50 16.27
N THR A 201 6.18 11.19 16.26
CA THR A 201 6.87 10.52 15.17
C THR A 201 6.31 9.14 14.89
N ASP A 202 6.33 8.78 13.61
CA ASP A 202 5.98 7.45 13.16
C ASP A 202 6.94 7.01 12.04
N SER A 203 7.12 5.69 11.90
CA SER A 203 8.08 5.15 10.94
C SER A 203 7.62 3.83 10.34
N SER A 204 8.18 3.54 9.17
CA SER A 204 7.97 2.31 8.44
C SER A 204 9.27 1.89 7.78
N ASP A 205 9.68 0.66 8.07
CA ASP A 205 10.82 -0.05 7.52
C ASP A 205 10.59 -0.59 6.10
N GLU A 206 9.33 -0.74 5.66
CA GLU A 206 9.02 -1.41 4.42
C GLU A 206 8.08 -0.63 3.49
N SER A 207 8.23 -0.89 2.18
CA SER A 207 7.33 -0.45 1.12
C SER A 207 6.29 -1.53 0.82
N TYR A 208 5.02 -1.15 0.65
CA TYR A 208 3.94 -2.07 0.24
C TYR A 208 4.22 -2.77 -1.09
N SER A 209 5.02 -2.15 -1.97
CA SER A 209 5.47 -2.73 -3.25
C SER A 209 6.48 -3.86 -3.11
N GLY A 210 7.07 -4.06 -1.92
CA GLY A 210 8.22 -4.94 -1.69
C GLY A 210 9.55 -4.39 -2.25
N SER A 211 9.54 -3.24 -2.93
CA SER A 211 10.77 -2.59 -3.42
C SER A 211 11.48 -1.85 -2.30
N LYS A 212 12.81 -1.90 -2.29
CA LYS A 212 13.63 -1.15 -1.32
C LYS A 212 13.48 0.35 -1.55
N LEU A 213 13.50 1.13 -0.48
CA LEU A 213 13.48 2.59 -0.57
C LEU A 213 14.59 3.15 -1.48
N SER A 214 15.77 2.52 -1.48
CA SER A 214 16.90 2.88 -2.35
C SER A 214 16.62 2.74 -3.85
N SER A 215 15.50 2.13 -4.25
CA SER A 215 15.12 2.00 -5.66
C SER A 215 14.31 3.18 -6.19
N TYR A 216 13.85 4.08 -5.32
CA TYR A 216 13.07 5.25 -5.70
C TYR A 216 13.96 6.48 -5.86
N GLY A 217 13.66 7.31 -6.85
CA GLY A 217 14.30 8.61 -7.07
C GLY A 217 13.45 9.78 -6.57
N TYR A 218 12.13 9.58 -6.53
CA TYR A 218 11.15 10.62 -6.22
C TYR A 218 10.11 10.12 -5.24
N ILE A 219 9.64 11.00 -4.36
CA ILE A 219 8.51 10.72 -3.48
C ILE A 219 7.46 11.83 -3.56
N LYS A 220 6.23 11.48 -3.23
CA LYS A 220 5.14 12.42 -2.95
C LYS A 220 4.58 12.12 -1.56
N ILE A 221 4.28 13.18 -0.81
CA ILE A 221 3.77 13.10 0.56
C ILE A 221 2.41 13.74 0.56
N LEU A 222 1.38 13.00 0.95
CA LEU A 222 0.00 13.47 0.95
C LEU A 222 -0.63 13.26 2.33
N PRO A 223 -1.14 14.31 2.99
CA PRO A 223 -1.97 14.14 4.16
C PRO A 223 -3.32 13.53 3.74
N ALA A 224 -3.91 12.71 4.61
CA ALA A 224 -5.25 12.18 4.41
C ALA A 224 -6.29 13.30 4.33
N SER A 225 -6.12 14.32 5.17
CA SER A 225 -6.91 15.56 5.14
C SER A 225 -6.46 16.46 3.98
N GLN A 226 -7.22 17.53 3.74
CA GLN A 226 -6.82 18.60 2.81
C GLN A 226 -5.97 19.68 3.50
N LYS A 227 -5.49 19.43 4.73
CA LYS A 227 -4.62 20.36 5.43
C LYS A 227 -3.29 20.46 4.68
N GLU A 228 -2.84 21.69 4.47
CA GLU A 228 -1.54 21.94 3.87
C GLU A 228 -0.45 21.85 4.94
N PHE A 229 0.68 21.27 4.55
CA PHE A 229 1.89 21.20 5.37
C PHE A 229 3.07 21.57 4.50
N THR A 230 4.12 22.06 5.14
CA THR A 230 5.42 22.17 4.51
C THR A 230 6.28 20.98 4.89
N TYR A 231 7.11 20.52 3.95
CA TYR A 231 7.91 19.31 4.10
C TYR A 231 9.39 19.64 3.89
N SER A 232 10.23 19.17 4.80
CA SER A 232 11.67 19.09 4.57
C SER A 232 12.15 17.65 4.67
N LEU A 233 13.08 17.29 3.79
CA LEU A 233 13.65 15.96 3.74
C LEU A 233 15.08 15.98 4.26
N SER A 234 15.40 15.03 5.12
CA SER A 234 16.75 14.84 5.61
C SER A 234 17.07 13.36 5.75
N LYS A 235 18.33 13.07 6.07
CA LYS A 235 18.80 11.73 6.35
C LYS A 235 19.30 11.66 7.79
N SER A 236 18.85 10.65 8.51
CA SER A 236 19.45 10.26 9.79
C SER A 236 19.79 8.78 9.71
N HIS A 237 21.05 8.41 9.97
CA HIS A 237 21.53 7.05 9.70
C HIS A 237 21.16 6.59 8.28
N ASN A 238 20.45 5.49 8.09
CA ASN A 238 19.98 5.04 6.76
C ASN A 238 18.50 5.35 6.52
N ASP A 239 17.87 6.14 7.38
CA ASP A 239 16.46 6.50 7.31
C ASP A 239 16.27 7.77 6.49
N LEU A 240 15.19 7.80 5.72
CA LEU A 240 14.65 9.02 5.15
C LEU A 240 13.75 9.67 6.21
N ILE A 241 14.06 10.90 6.59
CA ILE A 241 13.29 11.68 7.55
C ILE A 241 12.47 12.73 6.79
N ILE A 242 11.16 12.66 6.95
CA ILE A 242 10.19 13.64 6.48
C ILE A 242 9.79 14.48 7.69
N GLN A 243 10.22 15.73 7.72
CA GLN A 243 9.81 16.66 8.76
C GLN A 243 8.64 17.49 8.25
N ILE A 244 7.59 17.58 9.07
CA ILE A 244 6.41 18.39 8.77
C ILE A 244 6.35 19.64 9.65
N GLN A 245 5.91 20.75 9.05
CA GLN A 245 5.65 22.03 9.70
C GLN A 245 4.33 22.62 9.19
#